data_AF-A0A6I9YMG2-F1
#
_entry.id   AF-A0A6I9YMG2-F1
#
_cell.length_a   1.000
_cell.length_b   1.000
_cell.length_c   1.000
_cell.angle_alpha   90.00
_cell.angle_beta   90.00
_cell.angle_gamma   90.00
#
_symmetry.space_group_name_H-M   'P 1'
#
loop_
_entity.id
_entity.type
_entity.pdbx_description
1 polymer ?
#
loop_
_entity_poly.entity_id
_entity_poly.type
_entity_poly.pdbx_seq_one_letter_code
_entity_poly.pdbx_strand_id
1 'polypeptide(L)'
;MALFAEQPKNDLFLMLDSLSLYQGLLSNFPDIIHLQKGAFAKVKESQRMSDEGKMDQEEADGIRKRCRVVGFALQAEMNHFHERRILDFKKMMQSYIREQIAFYQRVSQKLEETLRRYDSL
;
A
#
# COMPACT_ATOMS: atom_id res chain seq x y z
N MET A 1 11.38 -30.50 13.04
CA MET A 1 10.30 -30.44 12.04
C MET A 1 9.13 -29.55 12.51
N ALA A 2 8.51 -29.79 13.67
CA ALA A 2 7.37 -28.97 14.14
C ALA A 2 7.69 -27.46 14.33
N LEU A 3 8.87 -27.09 14.83
CA LEU A 3 9.21 -25.68 15.09
C LEU A 3 9.20 -24.82 13.82
N PHE A 4 9.74 -25.34 12.71
CA PHE A 4 9.74 -24.64 11.41
C PHE A 4 8.35 -24.65 10.77
N ALA A 5 7.59 -25.74 10.92
CA ALA A 5 6.25 -25.84 10.34
C ALA A 5 5.24 -24.87 10.98
N GLU A 6 5.40 -24.59 12.28
CA GLU A 6 4.51 -23.69 13.02
C GLU A 6 4.93 -22.21 12.96
N GLN A 7 6.19 -21.92 12.60
CA GLN A 7 6.73 -20.55 12.59
C GLN A 7 5.97 -19.56 11.68
N PRO A 8 5.54 -19.92 10.45
CA PRO A 8 4.87 -18.98 9.54
C PRO A 8 3.65 -18.28 10.12
N LYS A 9 2.98 -18.89 11.10
CA LYS A 9 1.81 -18.30 11.79
C LYS A 9 2.18 -17.07 12.63
N ASN A 10 3.44 -16.96 13.05
CA ASN A 10 3.93 -15.88 13.92
C ASN A 10 4.44 -14.68 13.13
N ASP A 11 4.90 -14.88 11.89
CA ASP A 11 5.56 -13.83 11.11
C ASP A 11 5.00 -13.68 9.68
N LEU A 12 5.08 -14.74 8.87
CA LEU A 12 4.78 -14.71 7.46
C LEU A 12 3.31 -14.40 7.19
N PHE A 13 2.39 -14.96 7.98
CA PHE A 13 0.96 -14.73 7.79
C PHE A 13 0.59 -13.26 8.04
N LEU A 14 1.12 -12.65 9.10
CA LEU A 14 0.89 -11.23 9.40
C LEU A 14 1.46 -10.30 8.31
N MET A 15 2.60 -10.68 7.73
CA MET A 15 3.18 -9.98 6.59
C MET A 15 2.29 -10.11 5.35
N LEU A 16 1.80 -11.32 5.05
CA LEU A 16 0.91 -11.56 3.92
C LEU A 16 -0.42 -10.81 4.03
N ASP A 17 -1.01 -10.73 5.22
CA ASP A 17 -2.22 -9.95 5.46
C ASP A 17 -1.99 -8.46 5.15
N SER A 18 -0.85 -7.93 5.58
CA SER A 18 -0.46 -6.55 5.29
C SER A 18 -0.27 -6.33 3.77
N LEU A 19 0.39 -7.25 3.08
CA LEU A 19 0.58 -7.17 1.63
C LEU A 19 -0.75 -7.28 0.86
N SER A 20 -1.67 -8.14 1.32
CA SER A 20 -2.99 -8.32 0.75
C SER A 20 -3.83 -7.03 0.84
N LEU A 21 -3.77 -6.34 1.99
CA LEU A 21 -4.41 -5.03 2.14
C LEU A 21 -3.89 -4.03 1.10
N TYR A 22 -2.57 -3.92 0.92
CA TYR A 22 -2.01 -2.99 -0.07
C TYR A 22 -2.31 -3.39 -1.51
N GLN A 23 -2.40 -4.70 -1.81
CA GLN A 23 -2.84 -5.16 -3.12
C GLN A 23 -4.27 -4.68 -3.42
N GLY A 24 -5.19 -4.78 -2.45
CA GLY A 24 -6.57 -4.28 -2.59
C GLY A 24 -6.66 -2.76 -2.69
N LEU A 25 -5.81 -2.01 -1.97
CA LEU A 25 -5.72 -0.55 -2.14
C LEU A 25 -5.19 -0.18 -3.53
N LEU A 26 -4.15 -0.88 -3.99
CA LEU A 26 -3.52 -0.62 -5.29
C LEU A 26 -4.43 -0.94 -6.47
N SER A 27 -5.33 -1.93 -6.34
CA SER A 27 -6.29 -2.26 -7.40
C SER A 27 -7.32 -1.15 -7.66
N ASN A 28 -7.49 -0.19 -6.74
CA ASN A 28 -8.43 0.92 -6.92
C ASN A 28 -7.85 2.07 -7.75
N PHE A 29 -6.53 2.24 -7.78
CA PHE A 29 -5.89 3.38 -8.46
C PHE A 29 -6.06 3.42 -9.98
N PRO A 30 -6.06 2.30 -10.73
CA PRO A 30 -6.28 2.35 -12.18
C PRO A 30 -7.55 3.09 -12.57
N ASP A 31 -8.68 2.79 -11.93
CA ASP A 31 -9.96 3.41 -12.22
C ASP A 31 -10.01 4.88 -11.78
N ILE A 32 -9.47 5.19 -10.59
CA ILE A 32 -9.39 6.56 -10.07
C ILE A 32 -8.55 7.44 -11.01
N ILE A 33 -7.40 6.94 -11.46
CA ILE A 33 -6.51 7.66 -12.38
C ILE A 33 -7.16 7.80 -13.76
N HIS A 34 -7.87 6.76 -14.23
CA HIS A 34 -8.59 6.80 -15.49
C HIS A 34 -9.67 7.90 -15.48
N LEU A 35 -10.46 7.98 -14.40
CA LEU A 35 -11.44 9.04 -14.21
C LEU A 35 -10.80 10.43 -14.26
N GLN A 36 -9.69 10.64 -13.53
CA GLN A 36 -9.00 11.93 -13.51
C GLN A 36 -8.41 12.29 -14.89
N LYS A 37 -7.88 11.32 -15.64
CA LYS A 37 -7.44 11.52 -17.03
C LYS A 37 -8.60 11.94 -17.93
N GLY A 38 -9.76 11.29 -17.79
CA GLY A 38 -10.98 11.66 -18.50
C GLY A 38 -11.45 13.07 -18.19
N ALA A 39 -11.37 13.49 -16.92
CA ALA A 39 -11.67 14.86 -16.51
C ALA A 39 -10.73 15.88 -17.17
N PHE A 40 -9.42 15.60 -17.23
CA PHE A 40 -8.46 16.47 -17.92
C PHE A 40 -8.72 16.58 -19.44
N ALA A 41 -9.07 15.47 -20.10
CA ALA A 41 -9.46 15.49 -21.50
C ALA A 41 -10.69 16.37 -21.72
N LYS A 42 -11.71 16.23 -20.85
CA LYS A 42 -12.94 17.01 -20.93
C LYS A 42 -12.72 18.51 -20.71
N VAL A 43 -11.79 18.91 -19.83
CA VAL A 43 -11.41 20.32 -19.67
C VAL A 43 -10.78 20.90 -20.93
N LYS A 44 -9.91 20.14 -21.61
CA LYS A 44 -9.29 20.59 -22.87
C LYS A 44 -10.31 20.70 -23.99
N GLU A 45 -11.19 19.71 -24.11
CA GLU A 45 -12.27 19.70 -25.08
C GLU A 45 -13.26 20.82 -24.85
N SER A 46 -13.68 21.03 -23.59
CA SER A 46 -14.62 22.09 -23.22
C SER A 46 -14.04 23.47 -23.51
N GLN A 47 -12.76 23.71 -23.21
CA GLN A 47 -12.12 24.97 -23.57
C GLN A 47 -12.10 25.19 -25.09
N ARG A 48 -11.73 24.16 -25.88
CA ARG A 48 -11.74 24.26 -27.35
C ARG A 48 -13.13 24.57 -27.89
N MET A 49 -14.18 23.93 -27.35
CA MET A 49 -15.56 24.20 -27.78
C MET A 49 -16.02 25.62 -27.43
N SER A 50 -15.56 26.15 -26.30
CA SER A 50 -15.77 27.57 -25.94
C SER A 50 -15.08 28.51 -26.92
N ASP A 51 -13.81 28.24 -27.25
CA ASP A 51 -13.02 29.04 -28.20
C ASP A 51 -13.63 29.03 -29.62
N GLU A 52 -14.31 27.93 -30.00
CA GLU A 52 -15.06 27.79 -31.26
C GLU A 52 -16.47 28.39 -31.22
N GLY A 53 -16.90 28.96 -30.08
CA GLY A 53 -18.23 29.54 -29.89
C GLY A 53 -19.37 28.50 -29.80
N LYS A 54 -19.04 27.22 -29.57
CA LYS A 54 -20.00 26.10 -29.48
C LYS A 54 -20.46 25.79 -28.06
N MET A 55 -19.87 26.45 -27.06
CA MET A 55 -20.17 26.27 -25.65
C MET A 55 -19.92 27.60 -24.93
N ASP A 56 -20.66 27.86 -23.87
CA ASP A 56 -20.44 29.07 -23.08
C ASP A 56 -19.18 28.96 -22.20
N GLN A 57 -18.49 30.07 -22.01
CA GLN A 57 -17.24 30.11 -21.23
C GLN A 57 -17.49 29.81 -19.75
N GLU A 58 -18.64 30.21 -19.20
CA GLU A 58 -19.00 29.92 -17.80
C GLU A 58 -19.15 28.40 -17.58
N GLU A 59 -19.73 27.70 -18.56
CA GLU A 59 -19.83 26.24 -18.54
C GLU A 59 -18.45 25.57 -18.61
N ALA A 60 -17.55 26.07 -19.46
CA ALA A 60 -16.16 25.62 -19.56
C ALA A 60 -15.42 25.73 -18.22
N ASP A 61 -15.58 26.87 -17.57
CA ASP A 61 -14.94 27.18 -16.30
C ASP A 61 -15.54 26.36 -15.15
N GLY A 62 -16.84 26.06 -15.19
CA GLY A 62 -17.48 25.10 -14.30
C GLY A 62 -16.87 23.69 -14.39
N ILE A 63 -16.59 23.20 -15.60
CA ILE A 63 -15.91 21.92 -15.82
C ILE A 63 -14.48 21.95 -15.27
N ARG A 64 -13.73 23.02 -15.57
CA ARG A 64 -12.36 23.24 -15.08
C ARG A 64 -12.31 23.26 -13.55
N LYS A 65 -13.23 23.96 -12.90
CA LYS A 65 -13.31 24.07 -11.43
C LYS A 65 -13.55 22.70 -10.80
N ARG A 66 -14.51 21.91 -11.32
CA ARG A 66 -14.78 20.54 -10.83
C ARG A 66 -13.56 19.63 -11.00
N CYS A 67 -12.92 19.65 -12.18
CA CYS A 67 -11.71 18.88 -12.44
C CYS A 67 -10.59 19.22 -11.44
N ARG A 68 -10.44 20.50 -11.07
CA ARG A 68 -9.45 20.96 -10.10
C ARG A 68 -9.75 20.45 -8.69
N VAL A 69 -11.02 20.47 -8.25
CA VAL A 69 -11.43 19.96 -6.93
C VAL A 69 -11.13 18.47 -6.81
N VAL A 70 -11.54 17.66 -7.80
CA VAL A 70 -11.24 16.21 -7.80
C VAL A 70 -9.73 15.95 -7.87
N GLY A 71 -8.99 16.77 -8.63
CA GLY A 71 -7.53 16.70 -8.67
C GLY A 71 -6.87 16.92 -7.30
N PHE A 72 -7.35 17.88 -6.51
CA PHE A 72 -6.85 18.08 -5.15
C PHE A 72 -7.23 16.93 -4.20
N ALA A 73 -8.46 16.41 -4.31
CA ALA A 73 -8.87 15.24 -3.52
C ALA A 73 -7.97 14.03 -3.82
N LEU A 74 -7.67 13.78 -5.09
CA LEU A 74 -6.76 12.70 -5.49
C LEU A 74 -5.33 12.91 -4.93
N GLN A 75 -4.82 14.13 -4.95
CA GLN A 75 -3.51 14.43 -4.36
C GLN A 75 -3.50 14.20 -2.84
N ALA A 76 -4.56 14.61 -2.14
CA ALA A 76 -4.70 14.38 -0.71
C ALA A 76 -4.72 12.88 -0.39
N GLU A 77 -5.48 12.08 -1.16
CA GLU A 77 -5.53 10.62 -1.01
C GLU A 77 -4.19 9.94 -1.31
N MET A 78 -3.48 10.36 -2.37
CA MET A 78 -2.14 9.85 -2.65
C MET A 78 -1.15 10.16 -1.52
N ASN A 79 -1.24 11.36 -0.93
CA ASN A 79 -0.40 11.72 0.20
C ASN A 79 -0.73 10.86 1.44
N HIS A 80 -2.02 10.73 1.76
CA HIS A 80 -2.48 9.87 2.86
C HIS A 80 -2.04 8.41 2.67
N PHE A 81 -2.19 7.87 1.46
CA PHE A 81 -1.74 6.53 1.10
C PHE A 81 -0.23 6.36 1.35
N HIS A 82 0.59 7.34 0.95
CA HIS A 82 2.03 7.28 1.16
C HIS A 82 2.44 7.37 2.64
N GLU A 83 1.82 8.27 3.40
CA GLU A 83 2.04 8.39 4.85
C GLU A 83 1.72 7.07 5.55
N ARG A 84 0.57 6.47 5.23
CA ARG A 84 0.15 5.19 5.79
C ARG A 84 1.07 4.05 5.38
N ARG A 85 1.42 3.97 4.09
CA ARG A 85 2.36 2.98 3.53
C ARG A 85 3.67 2.92 4.30
N ILE A 86 4.28 4.07 4.56
CA ILE A 86 5.57 4.11 5.26
C ILE A 86 5.42 3.56 6.68
N LEU A 87 4.36 3.95 7.39
CA LEU A 87 4.11 3.52 8.76
C LEU A 87 3.83 2.01 8.85
N ASP A 88 2.96 1.50 7.99
CA ASP A 88 2.53 0.10 8.05
C ASP A 88 3.63 -0.84 7.58
N PHE A 89 4.37 -0.51 6.50
CA PHE A 89 5.51 -1.32 6.06
C PHE A 89 6.63 -1.33 7.11
N LYS A 90 6.88 -0.19 7.77
CA LYS A 90 7.85 -0.14 8.87
C LYS A 90 7.45 -1.09 9.99
N LYS A 91 6.18 -1.05 10.43
CA LYS A 91 5.68 -1.95 11.49
C LYS A 91 5.72 -3.42 11.07
N MET A 92 5.30 -3.71 9.84
CA MET A 92 5.32 -5.06 9.25
C MET A 92 6.73 -5.64 9.28
N MET A 93 7.72 -4.91 8.74
CA MET A 93 9.12 -5.37 8.72
C MET A 93 9.71 -5.50 10.12
N GLN A 94 9.40 -4.57 11.04
CA GLN A 94 9.85 -4.65 12.42
C GLN A 94 9.27 -5.88 13.14
N SER A 95 8.00 -6.20 12.93
CA SER A 95 7.36 -7.38 13.52
C SER A 95 7.99 -8.66 12.98
N TYR A 96 8.10 -8.76 11.66
CA TYR A 96 8.69 -9.92 10.99
C TYR A 96 10.12 -10.21 11.48
N ILE A 97 10.98 -9.18 11.51
CA ILE A 97 12.39 -9.35 11.94
C ILE A 97 12.48 -9.75 13.42
N ARG A 98 11.64 -9.20 14.30
CA ARG A 98 11.62 -9.59 15.72
C ARG A 98 11.26 -11.06 15.91
N GLU A 99 10.24 -11.53 15.20
CA GLU A 99 9.82 -12.93 15.27
C GLU A 99 10.86 -13.88 14.69
N GLN A 100 11.54 -13.48 13.60
CA GLN A 100 12.66 -14.24 13.04
C GLN A 100 13.83 -14.32 14.04
N ILE A 101 14.20 -13.23 14.70
CA ILE A 101 15.23 -13.23 15.76
C ILE A 101 14.85 -14.21 16.87
N ALA A 102 13.63 -14.10 17.41
CA ALA A 102 13.15 -14.98 18.47
C ALA A 102 13.09 -16.45 18.04
N PHE A 103 12.72 -16.72 16.79
CA PHE A 103 12.74 -18.06 16.21
C PHE A 103 14.15 -18.66 16.20
N TYR A 104 15.14 -17.95 15.64
CA TYR A 104 16.51 -18.46 15.57
C TYR A 104 17.15 -18.61 16.95
N GLN A 105 16.82 -17.74 17.91
CA GLN A 105 17.23 -17.92 19.31
C GLN A 105 16.70 -19.23 19.90
N ARG A 106 15.42 -19.57 19.65
CA ARG A 106 14.84 -20.87 20.09
C ARG A 106 15.49 -22.07 19.40
N VAL A 107 15.89 -21.93 18.13
CA VAL A 107 16.65 -22.97 17.43
C VAL A 107 18.01 -23.18 18.09
N SER A 108 18.77 -22.11 18.35
CA SER A 108 20.07 -22.19 19.02
C SER A 108 19.97 -22.83 20.41
N GLN A 109 18.98 -22.44 21.22
CA GLN A 109 18.74 -23.03 22.54
C GLN A 109 18.54 -24.55 22.48
N LYS A 110 17.77 -25.05 21.50
CA LYS A 110 17.57 -26.50 21.31
C LYS A 110 18.85 -27.23 20.93
N LEU A 111 19.71 -26.61 20.13
CA LEU A 111 21.02 -27.17 19.78
C LEU A 111 21.94 -27.21 21.01
N GLU A 112 21.98 -26.14 21.81
CA GLU A 112 22.75 -26.08 23.06
C GLU A 112 22.25 -27.08 24.12
N GLU A 113 20.94 -27.28 24.24
CA GLU A 113 20.36 -28.33 25.10
C GLU A 113 20.80 -29.72 24.67
N THR A 114 20.87 -29.96 23.35
CA THR A 114 21.30 -31.26 22.81
C THR A 114 22.79 -31.48 23.04
N LEU A 115 23.61 -30.44 22.81
CA LEU A 115 25.05 -30.48 23.07
C LEU A 115 25.37 -30.82 24.54
N ARG A 116 24.70 -30.15 25.49
CA ARG A 116 24.88 -30.39 26.93
C ARG A 116 24.63 -31.83 27.37
N ARG A 117 23.80 -32.59 26.64
CA ARG A 117 23.56 -34.02 26.95
C ARG A 117 24.79 -34.88 26.67
N TYR A 118 25.67 -34.46 25.75
CA TYR A 118 26.93 -35.13 25.47
C TYR A 118 28.02 -34.78 26.48
N ASP A 119 27.96 -33.60 27.11
CA ASP A 119 28.88 -33.24 28.21
C ASP A 119 28.58 -34.03 29.50
N SER A 120 27.36 -34.57 29.63
CA SER A 120 26.93 -35.40 30.76
C SER A 120 27.09 -36.91 30.55
N LEU A 121 27.58 -37.33 29.38
CA LEU A 121 27.89 -38.73 29.02
C LEU A 121 29.36 -39.03 29.28
#